data_AF-A0A9N7MVV2-F1
#
_entry.id   AF-A0A9N7MVV2-F1
#
_cell.length_a   1.000
_cell.length_b   1.000
_cell.length_c   1.000
_cell.angle_alpha   90.00
_cell.angle_beta   90.00
_cell.angle_gamma   90.00
#
_symmetry.space_group_name_H-M   'P 1'
#
loop_
_entity.id
_entity.type
_entity.pdbx_description
1 polymer ?
#
loop_
_entity_poly.entity_id
_entity_poly.type
_entity_poly.pdbx_seq_one_letter_code
_entity_poly.pdbx_strand_id
1 'polypeptide(L)'
;MGFRNLSAFNKALLAKQVWRIIQNLDSLVARILKARYFRHSDILAAPLGRKPSFIWRSMVCSRDIITKASVWKIGRGNKIDIFRDVWLPSRRKCFSFVHHSFPSVCKVEDLLLEGNWNESLVSSLFPHFIAKEILQIPLPGSDKEDERYWCFDEKGKYSVREGYKVEMGFYNSQVNQSEGLAHCDELKQTPVQIFSDSLLAVQAVTDTNKSSGYTRSWANDIRVALSEASATTRQLYHMRRSANIVAHAIASFASFSSSPLLWKVDAFPSCLKDLVCNDTLLST
;
A
#
# COMPACT_ATOMS: atom_id res chain seq x y z
N MET A 1 1.02 -36.97 -4.56
CA MET A 1 0.94 -36.15 -3.33
C MET A 1 2.08 -35.13 -3.36
N GLY A 2 1.89 -33.99 -4.03
CA GLY A 2 2.97 -33.06 -4.39
C GLY A 2 3.55 -32.32 -3.20
N PHE A 3 4.88 -32.20 -3.18
CA PHE A 3 5.68 -31.59 -2.12
C PHE A 3 5.20 -30.16 -1.80
N ARG A 4 4.55 -29.99 -0.64
CA ARG A 4 4.22 -28.68 -0.08
C ARG A 4 5.51 -28.03 0.43
N ASN A 5 5.71 -26.74 0.15
CA ASN A 5 6.81 -26.00 0.75
C ASN A 5 6.62 -26.00 2.28
N LEU A 6 7.39 -26.82 2.99
CA LEU A 6 7.24 -27.05 4.42
C LEU A 6 7.51 -25.77 5.23
N SER A 7 8.42 -24.93 4.76
CA SER A 7 8.71 -23.64 5.37
C SER A 7 7.50 -22.72 5.31
N ALA A 8 6.89 -22.55 4.13
CA ALA A 8 5.69 -21.75 3.95
C ALA A 8 4.50 -22.32 4.76
N PHE A 9 4.37 -23.64 4.83
CA PHE A 9 3.34 -24.30 5.63
C PHE A 9 3.51 -24.05 7.13
N ASN A 10 4.74 -24.19 7.65
CA ASN A 10 5.06 -23.89 9.04
C ASN A 10 4.82 -22.41 9.38
N LYS A 11 5.16 -21.50 8.46
CA LYS A 11 4.91 -20.07 8.63
C LYS A 11 3.40 -19.76 8.67
N ALA A 12 2.60 -20.43 7.84
CA ALA A 12 1.13 -20.32 7.89
C ALA A 12 0.55 -20.88 9.22
N LEU A 13 1.12 -21.95 9.78
CA LEU A 13 0.72 -22.45 11.09
C LEU A 13 1.01 -21.43 12.21
N LEU A 14 2.17 -20.77 12.15
CA LEU A 14 2.55 -19.71 13.10
C LEU A 14 1.63 -18.49 12.96
N ALA A 15 1.32 -18.08 11.73
CA ALA A 15 0.39 -16.99 11.46
C ALA A 15 -1.01 -17.27 12.05
N LYS A 16 -1.47 -18.53 12.06
CA LYS A 16 -2.70 -18.91 12.77
C LYS A 16 -2.66 -18.61 14.26
N GLN A 17 -1.51 -18.79 14.92
CA GLN A 17 -1.36 -18.46 16.34
C GLN A 17 -1.37 -16.95 16.56
N VAL A 18 -0.70 -16.18 15.68
CA VAL A 18 -0.77 -14.72 15.69
C VAL A 18 -2.22 -14.25 15.53
N TRP A 19 -2.96 -14.83 14.59
CA TRP A 19 -4.39 -14.52 14.40
C TRP A 19 -5.23 -14.78 15.65
N ARG A 20 -5.01 -15.92 16.33
CA ARG A 20 -5.72 -16.24 17.58
C ARG A 20 -5.44 -15.24 18.70
N ILE A 21 -4.19 -14.76 18.81
CA ILE A 21 -3.82 -13.73 19.78
C ILE A 21 -4.53 -12.41 19.48
N ILE A 22 -4.60 -12.02 18.21
CA ILE A 22 -5.29 -10.79 17.77
C ILE A 22 -6.79 -10.87 18.12
N GLN A 23 -7.42 -12.01 17.85
CA GLN A 23 -8.86 -12.21 18.07
C GLN A 23 -9.23 -12.40 19.54
N ASN A 24 -8.28 -12.76 20.41
CA ASN A 24 -8.53 -12.97 21.83
C ASN A 24 -7.34 -12.48 22.67
N LEU A 25 -7.31 -11.16 22.85
CA LEU A 25 -6.28 -10.47 23.63
C LEU A 25 -6.39 -10.74 25.14
N ASP A 26 -7.53 -11.24 25.63
CA ASP A 26 -7.77 -11.53 27.05
C ASP A 26 -7.24 -12.91 27.48
N SER A 27 -6.95 -13.78 26.52
CA SER A 27 -6.30 -15.05 26.80
C SER A 27 -4.98 -14.85 27.56
N LEU A 28 -4.68 -15.75 28.50
CA LEU A 28 -3.47 -15.67 29.33
C LEU A 28 -2.20 -15.52 28.48
N VAL A 29 -2.11 -16.29 27.38
CA VAL A 29 -0.99 -16.24 26.44
C VAL A 29 -0.88 -14.87 25.78
N ALA A 30 -1.99 -14.29 25.30
CA ALA A 30 -1.99 -12.97 24.69
C ALA A 30 -1.58 -11.88 25.69
N ARG A 31 -2.10 -11.93 26.93
CA ARG A 31 -1.76 -10.98 27.99
C ARG A 31 -0.28 -11.03 28.36
N ILE A 32 0.30 -12.23 28.52
CA ILE A 32 1.74 -12.41 28.79
C ILE A 32 2.58 -11.86 27.65
N LEU A 33 2.24 -12.20 26.39
CA LEU A 33 2.99 -11.73 25.22
C LEU A 33 2.86 -10.21 25.06
N LYS A 34 1.68 -9.64 25.29
CA LYS A 34 1.46 -8.19 25.26
C LYS A 34 2.31 -7.48 26.30
N ALA A 35 2.28 -7.94 27.55
CA ALA A 35 3.05 -7.36 28.64
C ALA A 35 4.57 -7.38 28.39
N ARG A 36 5.07 -8.42 27.70
CA ARG A 36 6.49 -8.63 27.41
C ARG A 36 6.98 -7.97 26.13
N TYR A 37 6.21 -8.02 25.05
CA TYR A 37 6.70 -7.70 23.70
C TYR A 37 6.00 -6.53 23.01
N PHE A 38 4.73 -6.26 23.32
CA PHE A 38 3.94 -5.24 22.64
C PHE A 38 3.01 -4.48 23.59
N ARG A 39 3.57 -3.97 24.69
CA ARG A 39 2.81 -3.37 25.80
C ARG A 39 1.94 -2.20 25.36
N HIS A 40 2.48 -1.36 24.48
CA HIS A 40 1.85 -0.12 24.01
C HIS A 40 1.59 -0.14 22.51
N SER A 41 1.58 -1.32 21.88
CA SER A 41 1.42 -1.44 20.44
C SER A 41 0.56 -2.65 20.07
N ASP A 42 0.21 -2.74 18.79
CA ASP A 42 -0.34 -3.96 18.20
C ASP A 42 0.78 -4.99 17.97
N ILE A 43 0.46 -6.28 18.05
CA ILE A 43 1.36 -7.38 17.69
C ILE A 43 1.87 -7.27 16.24
N LEU A 44 1.04 -6.77 15.32
CA LEU A 44 1.43 -6.57 13.93
C LEU A 44 2.45 -5.44 13.76
N ALA A 45 2.44 -4.44 14.65
CA ALA A 45 3.36 -3.30 14.64
C ALA A 45 4.58 -3.47 15.57
N ALA A 46 4.57 -4.49 16.42
CA ALA A 46 5.57 -4.66 17.48
C ALA A 46 6.99 -4.91 16.93
N PRO A 47 8.04 -4.23 17.41
CA PRO A 47 9.39 -4.52 16.96
C PRO A 47 9.87 -5.89 17.47
N LEU A 48 10.88 -6.47 16.80
CA LEU A 48 11.50 -7.72 17.26
C LEU A 48 12.14 -7.57 18.66
N GLY A 49 12.72 -6.40 18.94
CA GLY A 49 13.41 -6.10 20.20
C GLY A 49 14.81 -6.73 20.31
N ARG A 50 15.50 -6.46 21.43
CA ARG A 50 16.92 -6.83 21.62
C ARG A 50 17.15 -8.28 22.06
N LYS A 51 16.26 -8.86 22.88
CA LYS A 51 16.37 -10.24 23.40
C LYS A 51 15.06 -11.02 23.19
N PRO A 52 14.64 -11.24 21.93
CA PRO A 52 13.42 -11.98 21.64
C PRO A 52 13.57 -13.47 21.99
N SER A 53 12.53 -14.08 22.57
CA SER A 53 12.46 -15.54 22.64
C SER A 53 12.30 -16.15 21.26
N PHE A 54 12.63 -17.44 21.12
CA PHE A 54 12.45 -18.17 19.86
C PHE A 54 11.01 -18.06 19.34
N ILE A 55 10.02 -18.28 20.22
CA ILE A 55 8.59 -18.17 19.90
C ILE A 55 8.25 -16.78 19.35
N TRP A 56 8.75 -15.71 19.96
CA TRP A 56 8.49 -14.34 19.49
C TRP A 56 9.09 -14.08 18.11
N ARG A 57 10.33 -14.53 17.85
CA ARG A 57 10.93 -14.44 16.51
C ARG A 57 10.06 -15.14 15.46
N SER A 58 9.59 -16.34 15.77
CA SER A 58 8.73 -17.12 14.87
C SER A 58 7.40 -16.41 14.59
N MET A 59 6.77 -15.83 15.61
CA MET A 59 5.53 -15.05 15.44
C MET A 59 5.76 -13.81 14.59
N VAL A 60 6.80 -13.03 14.88
CA VAL A 60 7.16 -11.82 14.12
C VAL A 60 7.43 -12.16 12.65
N CYS A 61 8.15 -13.26 12.37
CA CYS A 61 8.38 -13.74 11.00
C CYS A 61 7.07 -14.09 10.28
N SER A 62 6.10 -14.69 10.98
CA SER A 62 4.83 -15.11 10.38
C SER A 62 3.77 -14.02 10.23
N ARG A 63 3.90 -12.88 10.92
CA ARG A 63 2.84 -11.88 10.99
C ARG A 63 2.55 -11.20 9.66
N ASP A 64 3.51 -11.16 8.74
CA ASP A 64 3.34 -10.51 7.43
C ASP A 64 2.24 -11.18 6.61
N ILE A 65 2.02 -12.49 6.81
CA ILE A 65 0.87 -13.21 6.24
C ILE A 65 -0.43 -12.58 6.72
N ILE A 66 -0.50 -12.19 8.00
CA ILE A 66 -1.66 -11.51 8.57
C ILE A 66 -1.79 -10.10 8.05
N THR A 67 -0.71 -9.33 8.03
CA THR A 67 -0.73 -7.94 7.54
C THR A 67 -1.17 -7.84 6.08
N LYS A 68 -0.80 -8.81 5.23
CA LYS A 68 -1.16 -8.81 3.80
C LYS A 68 -2.64 -9.09 3.51
N ALA A 69 -3.36 -9.70 4.45
CA ALA A 69 -4.65 -10.34 4.17
C ALA A 69 -5.70 -10.13 5.27
N SER A 70 -5.38 -9.33 6.28
CA SER A 70 -6.34 -8.85 7.27
C SER A 70 -6.84 -7.46 6.90
N VAL A 71 -8.15 -7.27 7.04
CA VAL A 71 -8.84 -6.02 6.79
C VAL A 71 -9.62 -5.66 8.05
N TRP A 72 -9.72 -4.38 8.34
CA TRP A 72 -10.53 -3.86 9.42
C TRP A 72 -11.97 -3.67 8.97
N LYS A 73 -12.88 -4.09 9.85
CA LYS A 73 -14.29 -3.76 9.80
C LYS A 73 -14.53 -2.63 10.80
N ILE A 74 -15.12 -1.55 10.32
CA ILE A 74 -15.38 -0.36 11.10
C ILE A 74 -16.45 -0.65 12.15
N GLY A 75 -16.13 -0.35 13.40
CA GLY A 75 -17.04 -0.22 14.53
C GLY A 75 -17.05 1.24 14.99
N ARG A 76 -16.41 1.52 16.14
CA ARG A 76 -16.20 2.88 16.68
C ARG A 76 -15.16 3.70 15.91
N GLY A 77 -14.23 3.06 15.20
CA GLY A 77 -13.18 3.72 14.42
C GLY A 77 -11.94 4.16 15.20
N ASN A 78 -11.89 3.93 16.51
CA ASN A 78 -10.80 4.41 17.38
C ASN A 78 -9.53 3.54 17.31
N LYS A 79 -9.64 2.28 16.87
CA LYS A 79 -8.48 1.39 16.71
C LYS A 79 -7.86 1.54 15.32
N ILE A 80 -8.64 1.91 14.32
CA ILE A 80 -8.26 1.93 12.91
C ILE A 80 -7.52 3.23 12.57
N ASP A 81 -6.26 3.11 12.19
CA ASP A 81 -5.50 4.22 11.61
C ASP A 81 -5.87 4.40 10.14
N ILE A 82 -6.30 5.60 9.76
CA ILE A 82 -6.83 5.89 8.42
C ILE A 82 -5.83 5.47 7.33
N PHE A 83 -4.55 5.79 7.51
CA PHE A 83 -3.53 5.70 6.46
C PHE A 83 -2.67 4.45 6.56
N ARG A 84 -2.54 3.88 7.76
CA ARG A 84 -1.68 2.70 7.99
C ARG A 84 -2.42 1.39 7.83
N ASP A 85 -3.70 1.37 8.20
CA ASP A 85 -4.53 0.18 8.19
C ASP A 85 -5.32 0.02 6.87
N VAL A 86 -5.67 -1.22 6.54
CA VAL A 86 -6.56 -1.53 5.42
C VAL A 86 -7.97 -1.70 5.96
N TRP A 87 -8.87 -0.78 5.63
CA TRP A 87 -10.26 -0.76 6.14
C TRP A 87 -11.30 -0.41 5.06
N LEU A 88 -10.84 -0.07 3.85
CA LEU A 88 -11.71 0.19 2.71
C LEU A 88 -12.18 -1.12 2.04
N PRO A 89 -13.41 -1.17 1.48
CA PRO A 89 -13.93 -2.33 0.74
C PRO A 89 -13.02 -2.82 -0.39
N SER A 90 -12.33 -1.90 -1.07
CA SER A 90 -11.34 -2.19 -2.12
C SER A 90 -10.05 -2.84 -1.60
N ARG A 91 -9.92 -3.03 -0.28
CA ARG A 91 -8.78 -3.68 0.39
C ARG A 91 -7.44 -2.99 0.12
N ARG A 92 -7.50 -1.68 -0.06
CA ARG A 92 -6.35 -0.79 -0.19
C ARG A 92 -6.18 0.02 1.09
N LYS A 93 -4.97 0.48 1.34
CA LYS A 93 -4.75 1.51 2.35
C LYS A 93 -5.29 2.84 1.84
N CYS A 94 -5.79 3.66 2.75
CA CYS A 94 -6.25 4.99 2.41
C CYS A 94 -5.06 5.94 2.17
N PHE A 95 -5.26 6.96 1.35
CA PHE A 95 -4.27 8.02 1.14
C PHE A 95 -4.97 9.36 0.91
N SER A 96 -4.29 10.44 1.29
CA SER A 96 -4.79 11.81 1.17
C SER A 96 -3.71 12.69 0.53
N PHE A 97 -4.12 13.60 -0.36
CA PHE A 97 -3.23 14.59 -0.96
C PHE A 97 -2.88 15.73 0.02
N VAL A 98 -3.68 15.91 1.07
CA VAL A 98 -3.62 17.05 2.00
C VAL A 98 -3.34 16.62 3.44
N HIS A 99 -2.87 15.39 3.67
CA HIS A 99 -2.59 14.86 5.02
C HIS A 99 -1.71 15.80 5.86
N HIS A 100 -0.74 16.49 5.24
CA HIS A 100 0.12 17.45 5.93
C HIS A 100 -0.62 18.69 6.48
N SER A 101 -1.80 19.00 5.93
CA SER A 101 -2.64 20.12 6.36
C SER A 101 -3.55 19.78 7.55
N PHE A 102 -3.73 18.49 7.86
CA PHE A 102 -4.60 18.02 8.94
C PHE A 102 -3.91 16.96 9.83
N PRO A 103 -2.83 17.31 10.53
CA PRO A 103 -2.03 16.36 11.31
C PRO A 103 -2.78 15.72 12.49
N SER A 104 -3.92 16.29 12.90
CA SER A 104 -4.75 15.75 13.97
C SER A 104 -5.67 14.62 13.54
N VAL A 105 -5.92 14.42 12.23
CA VAL A 105 -6.85 13.40 11.72
C VAL A 105 -6.06 12.13 11.40
N CYS A 106 -6.10 11.16 12.31
CA CYS A 106 -5.32 9.92 12.20
C CYS A 106 -6.18 8.66 12.30
N LYS A 107 -7.32 8.73 12.99
CA LYS A 107 -8.21 7.59 13.27
C LYS A 107 -9.51 7.72 12.50
N VAL A 108 -10.12 6.59 12.19
CA VAL A 108 -11.41 6.58 11.47
C VAL A 108 -12.49 7.30 12.28
N GLU A 109 -12.42 7.29 13.61
CA GLU A 109 -13.31 8.07 14.48
C GLU A 109 -13.25 9.59 14.21
N ASP A 110 -12.09 10.12 13.78
CA ASP A 110 -11.91 11.55 13.46
C ASP A 110 -12.68 11.96 12.19
N LEU A 111 -13.08 10.98 11.37
CA LEU A 111 -13.89 11.18 10.17
C LEU A 111 -15.40 11.14 10.47
N LEU A 112 -15.79 10.86 11.73
CA LEU A 112 -17.17 10.73 12.15
C LEU A 112 -17.65 11.99 12.88
N LEU A 113 -18.89 12.39 12.59
CA LEU A 113 -19.61 13.44 13.29
C LEU A 113 -20.97 12.88 13.73
N GLU A 114 -21.22 12.85 15.04
CA GLU A 114 -22.47 12.33 15.64
C GLU A 114 -22.86 10.91 15.16
N GLY A 115 -21.85 10.06 14.93
CA GLY A 115 -22.05 8.68 14.48
C GLY A 115 -22.29 8.51 12.98
N ASN A 116 -22.23 9.59 12.19
CA ASN A 116 -22.28 9.55 10.73
C ASN A 116 -20.95 10.03 10.13
N TRP A 117 -20.74 9.76 8.85
CA TRP A 117 -19.57 10.29 8.14
C TRP A 117 -19.65 11.81 8.05
N ASN A 118 -18.55 12.50 8.39
CA ASN A 118 -18.41 13.92 8.12
C ASN A 118 -18.11 14.13 6.63
N GLU A 119 -19.15 14.24 5.81
CA GLU A 119 -19.04 14.35 4.35
C GLU A 119 -18.13 15.49 3.90
N SER A 120 -18.21 16.64 4.56
CA SER A 120 -17.38 17.80 4.24
C SER A 120 -15.90 17.53 4.51
N LEU A 121 -15.58 16.93 5.67
CA LEU A 121 -14.21 16.56 6.02
C LEU A 121 -13.68 15.49 5.08
N VAL A 122 -14.43 14.40 4.87
CA VAL A 122 -14.03 13.30 3.98
C VAL A 122 -13.79 13.79 2.55
N SER A 123 -14.68 14.63 2.01
CA SER A 123 -14.53 15.17 0.66
C SER A 123 -13.34 16.14 0.53
N SER A 124 -12.98 16.84 1.61
CA SER A 124 -11.81 17.73 1.65
C SER A 124 -10.48 16.98 1.80
N LEU A 125 -10.48 15.86 2.54
CA LEU A 125 -9.28 15.09 2.85
C LEU A 125 -8.91 14.10 1.73
N PHE A 126 -9.90 13.47 1.11
CA PHE A 126 -9.67 12.35 0.22
C PHE A 126 -10.00 12.67 -1.24
N PRO A 127 -9.33 12.03 -2.20
CA PRO A 127 -9.77 12.07 -3.60
C PRO A 127 -11.24 11.64 -3.72
N HIS A 128 -11.99 12.24 -4.64
CA HIS A 128 -13.44 12.02 -4.75
C HIS A 128 -13.86 10.54 -4.78
N PHE A 129 -13.09 9.67 -5.44
CA PHE A 129 -13.39 8.24 -5.50
C PHE A 129 -13.18 7.51 -4.16
N ILE A 130 -12.14 7.88 -3.38
CA ILE A 130 -11.91 7.35 -2.04
C ILE A 130 -12.99 7.89 -1.11
N ALA A 131 -13.29 9.19 -1.19
CA ALA A 131 -14.36 9.80 -0.42
C ALA A 131 -15.70 9.08 -0.67
N LYS A 132 -16.06 8.85 -1.93
CA LYS A 132 -17.25 8.08 -2.31
C LYS A 132 -17.22 6.66 -1.74
N GLU A 133 -16.08 5.98 -1.79
CA GLU A 133 -15.93 4.65 -1.21
C GLU A 133 -16.13 4.67 0.31
N ILE A 134 -15.55 5.64 1.02
CA ILE A 134 -15.71 5.83 2.47
C ILE A 134 -17.18 6.08 2.83
N LEU A 135 -17.83 7.02 2.15
CA LEU A 135 -19.22 7.41 2.41
C LEU A 135 -20.22 6.27 2.16
N GLN A 136 -19.86 5.31 1.31
CA GLN A 136 -20.68 4.11 1.05
C GLN A 136 -20.52 3.02 2.12
N ILE A 137 -19.57 3.14 3.05
CA ILE A 137 -19.38 2.15 4.09
C ILE A 137 -20.49 2.32 5.13
N PRO A 138 -21.33 1.29 5.36
CA PRO A 138 -22.35 1.35 6.38
C PRO A 138 -21.69 1.35 7.76
N LEU A 139 -21.97 2.40 8.55
CA LEU A 139 -21.50 2.50 9.92
C LEU A 139 -22.42 1.68 10.83
N PRO A 140 -21.90 0.71 11.58
CA PRO A 140 -22.69 0.12 12.66
C PRO A 140 -22.90 1.17 13.75
N GLY A 141 -24.08 1.19 14.38
CA GLY A 141 -24.32 2.08 15.53
C GLY A 141 -23.23 1.95 16.61
N SER A 142 -23.04 3.02 17.41
CA SER A 142 -21.89 3.30 18.29
C SER A 142 -21.48 2.22 19.32
N ASP A 143 -22.25 1.15 19.44
CA ASP A 143 -22.02 0.06 20.39
C ASP A 143 -21.10 -1.05 19.87
N LYS A 144 -20.78 -1.09 18.56
CA LYS A 144 -19.87 -2.12 18.02
C LYS A 144 -18.42 -1.67 18.02
N GLU A 145 -17.55 -2.53 18.50
CA GLU A 145 -16.09 -2.33 18.49
C GLU A 145 -15.48 -2.64 17.12
N ASP A 146 -14.33 -2.03 16.82
CA ASP A 146 -13.57 -2.34 15.60
C ASP A 146 -13.04 -3.78 15.62
N GLU A 147 -13.21 -4.50 14.50
CA GLU A 147 -12.82 -5.90 14.37
C GLU A 147 -11.93 -6.11 13.14
N ARG A 148 -10.96 -7.03 13.24
CA ARG A 148 -10.20 -7.50 12.07
C ARG A 148 -10.82 -8.78 11.53
N TYR A 149 -10.92 -8.88 10.22
CA TYR A 149 -11.37 -10.08 9.53
C TYR A 149 -10.39 -10.50 8.43
N TRP A 150 -10.37 -11.80 8.14
CA TRP A 150 -9.56 -12.38 7.08
C TRP A 150 -10.26 -12.20 5.72
N CYS A 151 -9.59 -11.58 4.75
CA CYS A 151 -10.25 -11.16 3.52
C CYS A 151 -10.50 -12.30 2.50
N PHE A 152 -9.92 -13.48 2.72
CA PHE A 152 -10.10 -14.66 1.86
C PHE A 152 -11.05 -15.71 2.45
N ASP A 153 -11.84 -15.33 3.46
CA ASP A 153 -12.87 -16.18 4.06
C ASP A 153 -14.15 -15.38 4.26
N GLU A 154 -15.30 -15.94 3.86
CA GLU A 154 -16.60 -15.27 3.97
C GLU A 154 -17.01 -15.00 5.42
N LYS A 155 -16.54 -15.84 6.36
CA LYS A 155 -16.78 -15.68 7.80
C LYS A 155 -15.67 -14.89 8.48
N GLY A 156 -14.71 -14.36 7.71
CA GLY A 156 -13.58 -13.58 8.23
C GLY A 156 -12.56 -14.40 9.03
N LYS A 157 -12.58 -15.73 8.94
CA LYS A 157 -11.73 -16.62 9.75
C LYS A 157 -10.47 -17.03 9.00
N TYR A 158 -9.34 -16.95 9.70
CA TYR A 158 -8.09 -17.45 9.17
C TYR A 158 -8.07 -18.98 9.06
N SER A 159 -7.61 -19.49 7.92
CA SER A 159 -7.25 -20.90 7.73
C SER A 159 -5.79 -21.05 7.28
N VAL A 160 -5.15 -22.16 7.68
CA VAL A 160 -3.74 -22.46 7.31
C VAL A 160 -3.61 -22.59 5.80
N ARG A 161 -4.64 -23.13 5.13
CA ARG A 161 -4.67 -23.26 3.67
C ARG A 161 -4.58 -21.91 2.99
N GLU A 162 -5.36 -20.93 3.45
CA GLU A 162 -5.37 -19.60 2.87
C GLU A 162 -4.09 -18.82 3.21
N GLY A 163 -3.60 -18.93 4.43
CA GLY A 163 -2.31 -18.34 4.80
C GLY A 163 -1.12 -18.91 4.01
N TYR A 164 -1.14 -20.21 3.71
CA TYR A 164 -0.14 -20.85 2.85
C TYR A 164 -0.17 -20.26 1.43
N LYS A 165 -1.36 -20.05 0.86
CA LYS A 165 -1.50 -19.42 -0.46
C LYS A 165 -0.97 -17.99 -0.47
N VAL A 166 -1.23 -17.21 0.60
CA VAL A 166 -0.69 -15.85 0.76
C VAL A 166 0.84 -15.88 0.80
N GLU A 167 1.44 -16.76 1.59
CA GLU A 167 2.91 -16.86 1.69
C GLU A 167 3.55 -17.29 0.37
N MET A 168 2.92 -18.21 -0.34
CA MET A 168 3.37 -18.69 -1.64
C MET A 168 3.09 -17.70 -2.78
N GLY A 169 2.48 -16.55 -2.49
CA GLY A 169 2.22 -15.51 -3.50
C GLY A 169 1.14 -15.87 -4.52
N PHE A 170 0.23 -16.82 -4.24
CA PHE A 170 -0.88 -17.16 -5.15
C PHE A 170 -1.81 -15.98 -5.44
N TYR A 171 -1.77 -14.95 -4.59
CA TYR A 171 -2.55 -13.72 -4.73
C TYR A 171 -1.72 -12.54 -5.29
N ASN A 172 -0.41 -12.73 -5.50
CA ASN A 172 0.42 -11.77 -6.22
C ASN A 172 0.30 -12.12 -7.72
N SER A 173 -0.39 -11.32 -8.51
CA SER A 173 -0.40 -11.58 -9.97
C SER A 173 0.92 -11.10 -10.62
N GLN A 174 1.19 -11.50 -11.85
CA GLN A 174 2.43 -11.17 -12.55
C GLN A 174 2.45 -9.68 -12.92
N VAL A 175 3.48 -8.96 -12.46
CA VAL A 175 3.79 -7.61 -12.97
C VAL A 175 4.42 -7.80 -14.35
N ASN A 176 3.63 -7.63 -15.41
CA ASN A 176 4.19 -7.57 -16.75
C ASN A 176 4.92 -6.23 -16.90
N GLN A 177 6.24 -6.28 -17.12
CA GLN A 177 7.01 -5.13 -17.56
C GLN A 177 6.46 -4.70 -18.93
N SER A 178 5.80 -3.55 -19.02
CA SER A 178 5.42 -2.95 -20.30
C SER A 178 6.48 -1.93 -20.73
N GLU A 179 6.96 -2.05 -21.96
CA GLU A 179 7.94 -1.16 -22.61
C GLU A 179 7.27 0.17 -23.04
N GLY A 180 6.96 1.04 -22.08
CA GLY A 180 6.21 2.27 -22.34
C GLY A 180 6.82 3.23 -23.36
N LEU A 181 8.16 3.28 -23.47
CA LEU A 181 8.87 4.15 -24.42
C LEU A 181 8.71 3.69 -25.88
N ALA A 182 8.71 2.38 -26.13
CA ALA A 182 8.50 1.82 -27.47
C ALA A 182 7.09 2.13 -27.99
N HIS A 183 6.10 2.18 -27.11
CA HIS A 183 4.73 2.54 -27.46
C HIS A 183 4.57 4.04 -27.80
N CYS A 184 5.35 4.93 -27.16
CA CYS A 184 5.37 6.35 -27.53
C CYS A 184 5.94 6.59 -28.94
N ASP A 185 6.96 5.81 -29.32
CA ASP A 185 7.55 5.85 -30.66
C ASP A 185 6.54 5.36 -31.71
N GLU A 186 5.77 4.31 -31.40
CA GLU A 186 4.67 3.80 -32.24
C GLU A 186 3.56 4.86 -32.45
N LEU A 187 3.22 5.64 -31.42
CA LEU A 187 2.20 6.69 -31.47
C LEU A 187 2.70 8.00 -32.13
N LYS A 188 3.96 8.07 -32.59
CA LYS A 188 4.59 9.28 -33.17
C LYS A 188 4.52 10.52 -32.27
N GLN A 189 4.38 10.35 -30.96
CA GLN A 189 4.30 11.46 -29.98
C GLN A 189 5.70 11.95 -29.59
N THR A 190 6.51 12.36 -30.57
CA THR A 190 7.84 12.93 -30.32
C THR A 190 7.83 14.45 -30.55
N PRO A 191 8.47 15.25 -29.67
CA PRO A 191 9.35 14.85 -28.55
C PRO A 191 8.59 14.47 -27.25
N VAL A 192 9.08 13.44 -26.53
CA VAL A 192 8.64 13.13 -25.16
C VAL A 192 9.60 13.78 -24.17
N GLN A 193 9.08 14.52 -23.19
CA GLN A 193 9.86 15.06 -22.08
C GLN A 193 9.59 14.25 -20.81
N ILE A 194 10.64 13.88 -20.09
CA ILE A 194 10.53 13.06 -18.88
C ILE A 194 10.92 13.91 -17.67
N PHE A 195 10.05 13.95 -16.66
CA PHE A 195 10.24 14.73 -15.45
C PHE A 195 10.28 13.83 -14.19
N SER A 196 11.03 14.27 -13.17
CA SER A 196 11.06 13.65 -11.85
C SER A 196 11.11 14.72 -10.75
N ASP A 197 10.45 14.45 -9.62
CA ASP A 197 10.52 15.29 -8.41
C ASP A 197 11.68 14.94 -7.48
N SER A 198 12.49 13.93 -7.84
CA SER A 198 13.69 13.55 -7.09
C SER A 198 14.93 14.16 -7.72
N LEU A 199 15.39 15.30 -7.17
CA LEU A 199 16.63 15.94 -7.62
C LEU A 199 17.83 14.99 -7.58
N LEU A 200 17.91 14.13 -6.56
CA LEU A 200 18.96 13.13 -6.43
C LEU A 200 18.89 12.09 -7.55
N ALA A 201 17.68 11.68 -7.95
CA ALA A 201 17.53 10.74 -9.05
C ALA A 201 17.96 11.36 -10.39
N VAL A 202 17.53 12.61 -10.64
CA VAL A 202 17.93 13.36 -11.84
C VAL A 202 19.45 13.52 -11.89
N GLN A 203 20.08 13.93 -10.80
CA GLN A 203 21.54 14.08 -10.72
C GLN A 203 22.28 12.75 -10.90
N ALA A 204 21.76 11.65 -10.33
CA ALA A 204 22.37 10.34 -10.48
C ALA A 204 22.31 9.81 -11.92
N VAL A 205 21.32 10.24 -12.72
CA VAL A 205 21.19 9.89 -14.14
C VAL A 205 22.00 10.84 -15.03
N THR A 206 21.96 12.16 -14.78
CA THR A 206 22.63 13.15 -15.63
C THR A 206 24.14 13.27 -15.38
N ASP A 207 24.60 13.02 -14.16
CA ASP A 207 26.01 13.15 -13.78
C ASP A 207 26.57 11.80 -13.30
N THR A 208 27.44 11.20 -14.11
CA THR A 208 28.06 9.90 -13.82
C THR A 208 28.92 9.94 -12.56
N ASN A 209 29.52 11.09 -12.25
CA ASN A 209 30.38 11.28 -11.07
C ASN A 209 29.58 11.33 -9.76
N LYS A 210 28.28 11.63 -9.82
CA LYS A 210 27.38 11.66 -8.65
C LYS A 210 26.72 10.31 -8.36
N SER A 211 26.93 9.30 -9.20
CA SER A 211 26.41 7.95 -8.99
C SER A 211 27.38 7.05 -8.21
N SER A 212 26.98 6.60 -7.02
CA SER A 212 27.83 5.77 -6.15
C SER A 212 27.06 4.59 -5.54
N GLY A 213 27.70 3.42 -5.47
CA GLY A 213 27.12 2.23 -4.85
C GLY A 213 25.82 1.77 -5.51
N TYR A 214 24.76 1.64 -4.72
CA TYR A 214 23.47 1.09 -5.17
C TYR A 214 22.76 1.92 -6.25
N THR A 215 23.09 3.22 -6.39
CA THR A 215 22.43 4.08 -7.37
C THR A 215 22.97 3.94 -8.79
N ARG A 216 24.16 3.35 -8.94
CA ARG A 216 24.83 3.23 -10.23
C ARG A 216 24.11 2.29 -11.19
N SER A 217 23.58 1.17 -10.69
CA SER A 217 22.91 0.15 -11.51
C SER A 217 21.67 0.73 -12.18
N TRP A 218 20.67 1.15 -11.39
CA TRP A 218 19.42 1.66 -11.94
C TRP A 218 19.62 2.95 -12.75
N ALA A 219 20.59 3.80 -12.38
CA ALA A 219 20.87 5.00 -13.16
C ALA A 219 21.47 4.67 -14.52
N ASN A 220 22.29 3.61 -14.62
CA ASN A 220 22.81 3.13 -15.89
C ASN A 220 21.71 2.53 -16.76
N ASP A 221 20.81 1.74 -16.17
CA ASP A 221 19.66 1.17 -16.87
C ASP A 221 18.77 2.26 -17.47
N ILE A 222 18.50 3.33 -16.72
CA ILE A 222 17.76 4.49 -17.23
C ILE A 222 18.50 5.20 -18.36
N ARG A 223 19.82 5.37 -18.28
CA ARG A 223 20.60 5.98 -19.38
C ARG A 223 20.54 5.15 -20.66
N VAL A 224 20.64 3.82 -20.53
CA VAL A 224 20.53 2.91 -21.68
C VAL A 224 19.14 3.04 -22.30
N ALA A 225 18.08 2.98 -21.50
CA ALA A 225 16.72 3.16 -21.99
C ALA A 225 16.48 4.53 -22.66
N LEU A 226 17.06 5.61 -22.13
CA LEU A 226 17.00 6.95 -22.75
C LEU A 226 17.83 7.04 -24.05
N SER A 227 18.90 6.25 -24.17
CA SER A 227 19.72 6.20 -25.39
C SER A 227 19.11 5.36 -26.50
N GLU A 228 18.29 4.36 -26.13
CA GLU A 228 17.55 3.51 -27.05
C GLU A 228 16.25 4.16 -27.53
N ALA A 229 15.67 5.06 -26.74
CA ALA A 229 14.52 5.88 -27.13
C ALA A 229 14.88 6.91 -28.21
N SER A 230 13.90 7.27 -29.07
CA SER A 230 14.03 8.23 -30.17
C SER A 230 14.90 9.47 -29.87
N ALA A 231 15.59 9.99 -30.90
CA ALA A 231 16.58 11.07 -30.84
C ALA A 231 16.14 12.37 -30.13
N THR A 232 14.84 12.55 -29.88
CA THR A 232 14.26 13.73 -29.23
C THR A 232 14.05 13.59 -27.72
N THR A 233 14.04 12.37 -27.17
CA THR A 233 13.80 12.10 -25.73
C THR A 233 15.12 11.79 -25.03
N ARG A 234 15.96 12.82 -24.82
CA ARG A 234 17.34 12.61 -24.35
C ARG A 234 17.61 13.02 -22.91
N GLN A 235 16.68 13.70 -22.24
CA GLN A 235 16.95 14.32 -20.94
C GLN A 235 15.84 14.08 -19.92
N LEU A 236 16.28 13.84 -18.68
CA LEU A 236 15.44 13.76 -17.49
C LEU A 236 15.50 15.12 -16.78
N TYR A 237 14.35 15.77 -16.62
CA TYR A 237 14.24 17.07 -16.00
C TYR A 237 13.78 16.96 -14.55
N HIS A 238 14.23 17.89 -13.71
CA HIS A 238 13.73 18.02 -12.35
C HIS A 238 12.52 18.95 -12.31
N MET A 239 11.46 18.54 -11.62
CA MET A 239 10.29 19.37 -11.33
C MET A 239 10.02 19.42 -9.82
N ARG A 240 9.30 20.44 -9.36
CA ARG A 240 8.90 20.50 -7.94
C ARG A 240 7.87 19.41 -7.64
N ARG A 241 7.91 18.83 -6.44
CA ARG A 241 6.91 17.84 -5.99
C ARG A 241 5.47 18.35 -6.06
N SER A 242 5.26 19.66 -5.87
CA SER A 242 3.95 20.31 -6.02
C SER A 242 3.44 20.33 -7.47
N ALA A 243 4.31 20.12 -8.46
CA ALA A 243 3.96 19.99 -9.86
C ALA A 243 3.88 18.52 -10.29
N ASN A 244 4.55 17.59 -9.59
CA ASN A 244 4.51 16.15 -9.90
C ASN A 244 3.32 15.42 -9.25
N ILE A 245 2.15 16.06 -9.19
CA ILE A 245 0.99 15.57 -8.41
C ILE A 245 0.48 14.25 -8.97
N VAL A 246 0.35 14.14 -10.29
CA VAL A 246 -0.21 12.95 -10.95
C VAL A 246 0.72 11.75 -10.80
N ALA A 247 2.02 11.89 -11.08
CA ALA A 247 2.96 10.78 -10.89
C ALA A 247 3.07 10.37 -9.42
N HIS A 248 3.01 11.33 -8.49
CA HIS A 248 2.97 11.03 -7.07
C HIS A 248 1.71 10.25 -6.68
N ALA A 249 0.54 10.63 -7.22
CA ALA A 249 -0.73 9.94 -6.99
C ALA A 249 -0.71 8.52 -7.56
N ILE A 250 -0.18 8.35 -8.78
CA ILE A 250 0.01 7.05 -9.45
C ILE A 250 0.95 6.16 -8.63
N ALA A 251 2.12 6.66 -8.22
CA ALA A 251 3.09 5.90 -7.42
C ALA A 251 2.54 5.57 -6.03
N SER A 252 1.82 6.50 -5.41
CA SER A 252 1.11 6.26 -4.15
C SER A 252 0.08 5.15 -4.34
N PHE A 253 -0.78 5.25 -5.35
CA PHE A 253 -1.75 4.20 -5.68
C PHE A 253 -1.06 2.85 -5.91
N ALA A 254 0.04 2.81 -6.66
CA ALA A 254 0.84 1.60 -6.91
C ALA A 254 1.31 0.96 -5.59
N SER A 255 1.78 1.77 -4.65
CA SER A 255 2.25 1.30 -3.34
C SER A 255 1.13 0.70 -2.47
N PHE A 256 -0.12 1.04 -2.77
CA PHE A 256 -1.31 0.58 -2.04
C PHE A 256 -2.09 -0.53 -2.74
N SER A 257 -1.77 -0.80 -4.02
CA SER A 257 -2.40 -1.87 -4.80
C SER A 257 -1.52 -3.11 -4.81
N SER A 258 -2.01 -4.18 -4.18
CA SER A 258 -1.44 -5.53 -4.37
C SER A 258 -1.80 -6.13 -5.74
N SER A 259 -2.69 -5.47 -6.50
CA SER A 259 -3.09 -5.90 -7.84
C SER A 259 -2.03 -5.45 -8.86
N PRO A 260 -1.42 -6.39 -9.59
CA PRO A 260 -0.44 -6.13 -10.63
C PRO A 260 -1.08 -6.03 -12.02
N LEU A 261 -2.41 -6.21 -12.10
CA LEU A 261 -3.21 -5.90 -13.29
C LEU A 261 -3.56 -4.41 -13.38
N LEU A 262 -3.18 -3.63 -12.37
CA LEU A 262 -3.53 -2.22 -12.23
C LEU A 262 -3.14 -1.36 -13.44
N TRP A 263 -2.09 -1.75 -14.15
CA TRP A 263 -1.51 -1.00 -15.26
C TRP A 263 -1.86 -1.57 -16.64
N LYS A 264 -2.77 -2.55 -16.72
CA LYS A 264 -3.31 -2.97 -18.02
C LYS A 264 -4.24 -1.90 -18.55
N VAL A 265 -4.11 -1.55 -19.83
CA VAL A 265 -4.90 -0.51 -20.52
C VAL A 265 -6.41 -0.70 -20.32
N ASP A 266 -6.89 -1.94 -20.31
CA ASP A 266 -8.31 -2.27 -20.14
C ASP A 266 -8.80 -2.35 -18.68
N ALA A 267 -7.86 -2.35 -17.72
CA ALA A 267 -8.15 -2.41 -16.28
C ALA A 267 -7.63 -1.18 -15.53
N PHE A 268 -7.17 -0.15 -16.25
CA PHE A 268 -6.69 1.09 -15.67
C PHE A 268 -7.85 1.78 -14.96
N PRO A 269 -7.75 2.07 -13.66
CA PRO A 269 -8.84 2.66 -12.91
C PRO A 269 -9.30 3.95 -13.56
N SER A 270 -10.60 4.05 -13.87
CA SER A 270 -11.19 5.25 -14.47
C SER A 270 -10.87 6.52 -13.69
N CYS A 271 -10.72 6.42 -12.36
CA CYS A 271 -10.32 7.55 -11.52
C CYS A 271 -8.87 8.02 -11.70
N LEU A 272 -7.94 7.11 -12.02
CA LEU A 272 -6.59 7.52 -12.43
C LEU A 272 -6.61 8.08 -13.85
N LYS A 273 -7.53 7.58 -14.71
CA LYS A 273 -7.72 8.12 -16.06
C LYS A 273 -8.17 9.58 -15.98
N ASP A 274 -9.16 9.89 -15.15
CA ASP A 274 -9.62 11.27 -14.95
C ASP A 274 -8.52 12.16 -14.37
N LEU A 275 -7.72 11.65 -13.43
CA LEU A 275 -6.60 12.40 -12.86
C LEU A 275 -5.50 12.70 -13.91
N VAL A 276 -5.17 11.72 -14.74
CA VAL A 276 -4.20 11.86 -15.84
C VAL A 276 -4.75 12.79 -16.93
N CYS A 277 -6.03 12.66 -17.29
CA CYS A 277 -6.66 13.50 -18.30
C CYS A 277 -6.85 14.95 -17.86
N ASN A 278 -6.92 15.22 -16.55
CA ASN A 278 -7.05 16.56 -15.99
C ASN A 278 -5.70 17.16 -15.55
N ASP A 279 -4.56 16.55 -15.91
CA ASP A 279 -3.24 17.12 -15.59
C ASP A 279 -3.03 18.44 -16.34
N THR A 280 -3.15 19.55 -15.60
CA THR A 280 -3.09 20.92 -16.13
C THR A 280 -1.70 21.30 -16.64
N LEU A 281 -0.67 20.47 -16.43
CA LEU A 281 0.66 20.70 -17.00
C LEU A 281 0.72 20.54 -18.53
N LEU A 282 -0.33 20.01 -19.17
CA LEU A 282 -0.45 19.98 -20.63
C LEU A 282 -1.05 21.26 -21.23
N SER A 283 -1.37 22.28 -20.42
CA SER A 283 -2.07 23.51 -20.85
C SER A 283 -1.24 24.79 -20.84
N THR A 284 0.09 24.70 -20.68
CA THR A 284 1.03 25.84 -20.80
C THR A 284 2.24 25.43 -21.60
#